data_AF-A0A3D5US57-F1
#
_entry.id   AF-A0A3D5US57-F1
#
_cell.length_a   1.000
_cell.length_b   1.000
_cell.length_c   1.000
_cell.angle_alpha   90.00
_cell.angle_beta   90.00
_cell.angle_gamma   90.00
#
_symmetry.space_group_name_H-M   'P 1'
#
loop_
_entity.id
_entity.type
_entity.pdbx_description
1 polymer ?
#
loop_
_entity_poly.entity_id
_entity_poly.type
_entity_poly.pdbx_seq_one_letter_code
_entity_poly.pdbx_strand_id
1 'polypeptide(L)'
;SSVGISITQGLISRYTQVNHELLSRNVSELNPLLRPDQAPPGWDVGTAQGLAMAESEVTRQAASIAYLNDFKLMMYMTIFALPLLLLLRVKKNGAAEGGAPAAAAHLD
;
A
#
# COMPACT_ATOMS: atom_id res chain seq x y z
N SER A 1 14.85 -9.01 -1.68
CA SER A 1 13.58 -9.06 -2.44
C SER A 1 13.39 -7.77 -3.24
N SER A 2 14.05 -7.62 -4.39
CA SER A 2 13.90 -6.45 -5.27
C SER A 2 12.63 -6.54 -6.13
N VAL A 3 12.29 -7.74 -6.61
CA VAL A 3 11.12 -7.99 -7.47
C VAL A 3 9.82 -7.54 -6.81
N GLY A 4 9.61 -7.88 -5.54
CA GLY A 4 8.38 -7.49 -4.82
C GLY A 4 8.22 -5.98 -4.69
N ILE A 5 9.29 -5.27 -4.35
CA ILE A 5 9.28 -3.80 -4.20
C ILE A 5 9.05 -3.12 -5.57
N SER A 6 9.65 -3.62 -6.64
CA SER A 6 9.42 -3.08 -7.99
C SER A 6 7.98 -3.25 -8.45
N ILE A 7 7.36 -4.39 -8.16
CA ILE A 7 5.95 -4.65 -8.51
C ILE A 7 5.04 -3.69 -7.75
N THR A 8 5.21 -3.54 -6.44
CA THR A 8 4.34 -2.71 -5.60
C THR A 8 4.49 -1.23 -5.97
N GLN A 9 5.71 -0.77 -6.24
CA GLN A 9 5.95 0.58 -6.73
C GLN A 9 5.26 0.84 -8.08
N GLY A 10 5.33 -0.12 -9.01
CA GLY A 10 4.63 -0.04 -10.29
C GLY A 10 3.11 0.00 -10.11
N LEU A 11 2.57 -0.80 -9.18
CA LEU A 11 1.14 -0.82 -8.86
C LEU A 11 0.67 0.49 -8.23
N ILE A 12 1.41 1.08 -7.30
CA ILE A 12 1.08 2.39 -6.72
C ILE A 12 1.02 3.45 -7.82
N SER A 13 2.00 3.48 -8.72
CA SER A 13 2.02 4.43 -9.84
C SER A 13 0.78 4.26 -10.74
N ARG A 14 0.47 3.02 -11.14
CA ARG A 14 -0.70 2.71 -11.97
C ARG A 14 -2.01 3.07 -11.27
N TYR A 15 -2.18 2.68 -10.00
CA TYR A 15 -3.40 2.96 -9.26
C TYR A 15 -3.57 4.46 -8.99
N THR A 16 -2.48 5.20 -8.79
CA THR A 16 -2.56 6.66 -8.67
C THR A 16 -3.13 7.29 -9.93
N GLN A 17 -2.67 6.87 -11.12
CA GLN A 17 -3.20 7.38 -12.40
C GLN A 17 -4.66 7.02 -12.61
N VAL A 18 -5.03 5.76 -12.36
CA VAL A 18 -6.43 5.30 -12.48
C VAL A 18 -7.35 6.06 -11.52
N ASN A 19 -6.95 6.21 -10.26
CA ASN A 19 -7.75 6.92 -9.27
C ASN A 19 -7.85 8.41 -9.60
N HIS A 20 -6.77 9.02 -10.11
CA HIS A 20 -6.75 10.41 -10.54
C HIS A 20 -7.75 10.62 -11.67
N GLU A 21 -7.76 9.76 -12.70
CA GLU A 21 -8.73 9.83 -13.80
C GLU A 21 -10.18 9.70 -13.29
N LEU A 22 -10.43 8.80 -12.34
CA LEU A 22 -11.76 8.61 -11.77
C LEU A 22 -12.23 9.80 -10.93
N LEU A 23 -11.33 10.42 -10.15
CA LEU A 23 -11.67 11.60 -9.34
C LEU A 23 -11.79 12.87 -10.19
N SER A 24 -10.89 13.09 -11.16
CA SER A 24 -10.88 14.31 -11.98
C SER A 24 -12.16 14.45 -12.82
N ARG A 25 -12.81 13.35 -13.18
CA ARG A 25 -14.16 13.36 -13.81
C ARG A 25 -15.22 14.11 -13.01
N ASN A 26 -15.06 14.21 -11.69
CA ASN A 26 -16.00 14.92 -10.82
C ASN A 26 -15.62 16.41 -10.63
N VAL A 27 -14.42 16.81 -11.07
CA VAL A 27 -13.97 18.20 -11.11
C VAL A 27 -14.44 18.79 -12.43
N SER A 28 -15.63 19.37 -12.42
CA SER A 28 -16.23 20.02 -13.58
C SER A 28 -16.98 21.28 -13.14
N GLU A 29 -16.96 22.30 -14.00
CA GLU A 29 -17.79 23.50 -13.85
C GLU A 29 -19.30 23.18 -13.83
N LEU A 30 -19.70 22.03 -14.38
CA LEU A 30 -21.08 21.55 -14.37
C LEU A 30 -21.47 20.90 -13.04
N ASN A 31 -20.52 20.67 -12.12
CA ASN A 31 -20.81 20.12 -10.81
C ASN A 31 -21.48 21.19 -9.93
N PRO A 32 -22.73 21.00 -9.46
CA PRO A 32 -23.45 21.98 -8.66
C PRO A 32 -22.71 22.40 -7.38
N LEU A 33 -21.87 21.51 -6.84
CA LEU A 33 -21.11 21.72 -5.61
C LEU A 33 -19.85 22.58 -5.81
N LEU A 34 -19.40 22.73 -7.06
CA LEU A 34 -18.20 23.51 -7.41
C LEU A 34 -18.57 24.87 -8.04
N ARG A 35 -19.85 25.23 -8.03
CA ARG A 35 -20.30 26.54 -8.50
C ARG A 35 -19.75 27.63 -7.58
N PRO A 36 -19.44 28.83 -8.11
CA PRO A 36 -18.79 29.91 -7.33
C PRO A 36 -19.56 30.33 -6.07
N ASP A 37 -20.88 30.11 -6.03
CA ASP A 37 -21.77 30.42 -4.92
C ASP A 37 -21.78 29.37 -3.80
N GLN A 38 -21.40 28.13 -4.12
CA GLN A 38 -21.41 26.97 -3.21
C GLN A 38 -19.98 26.54 -2.81
N ALA A 39 -18.99 26.84 -3.65
CA ALA A 39 -17.61 26.44 -3.45
C ALA A 39 -16.95 27.23 -2.30
N PRO A 40 -16.05 26.60 -1.52
CA PRO A 40 -15.22 27.31 -0.56
C PRO A 40 -14.42 28.46 -1.20
N PRO A 41 -14.08 29.52 -0.46
CA PRO A 41 -13.27 30.62 -0.98
C PRO A 41 -11.96 30.11 -1.60
N GLY A 42 -11.71 30.45 -2.88
CA GLY A 42 -10.53 30.04 -3.63
C GLY A 42 -10.65 28.71 -4.40
N TRP A 43 -11.79 28.02 -4.30
CA TRP A 43 -12.08 26.76 -5.03
C TRP A 43 -12.95 26.95 -6.28
N ASP A 44 -13.01 28.17 -6.80
CA ASP A 44 -13.72 28.45 -8.06
C ASP A 44 -13.01 27.79 -9.24
N VAL A 45 -13.58 26.68 -9.70
CA VAL A 45 -13.06 25.90 -10.84
C VAL A 45 -13.14 26.63 -12.18
N GLY A 46 -13.90 27.73 -12.27
CA GLY A 46 -13.89 28.62 -13.44
C GLY A 46 -12.65 29.51 -13.50
N THR A 47 -11.84 29.56 -12.44
CA THR A 47 -10.56 30.25 -12.41
C THR A 47 -9.40 29.28 -12.54
N ALA A 48 -8.32 29.69 -13.22
CA ALA A 48 -7.11 28.86 -13.35
C ALA A 48 -6.50 28.48 -12.00
N GLN A 49 -6.60 29.36 -11.00
CA GLN A 49 -6.09 29.12 -9.65
C GLN A 49 -6.92 28.06 -8.91
N GLY A 50 -8.25 28.19 -8.91
CA GLY A 50 -9.12 27.22 -8.24
C GLY A 50 -9.09 25.84 -8.91
N LEU A 51 -8.97 25.80 -10.24
CA LEU A 51 -8.77 24.55 -10.98
C LEU A 51 -7.45 23.87 -10.60
N ALA A 52 -6.35 24.63 -10.50
CA ALA A 52 -5.05 24.09 -10.07
C ALA A 52 -5.09 23.55 -8.63
N MET A 53 -5.83 24.22 -7.73
CA MET A 53 -6.03 23.74 -6.37
C MET A 53 -6.83 22.43 -6.35
N ALA A 54 -7.93 22.35 -7.11
CA ALA A 54 -8.73 21.13 -7.22
C ALA A 54 -7.90 19.95 -7.77
N GLU A 55 -7.11 20.19 -8.82
CA GLU A 55 -6.22 19.20 -9.42
C GLU A 55 -5.18 18.65 -8.43
N SER A 56 -4.61 19.54 -7.61
CA SER A 56 -3.65 19.14 -6.57
C SER A 56 -4.28 18.23 -5.53
N GLU A 57 -5.53 18.50 -5.14
CA GLU A 57 -6.26 17.68 -4.17
C GLU A 57 -6.69 16.34 -4.78
N VAL A 58 -7.15 16.33 -6.03
CA VAL A 58 -7.45 15.09 -6.77
C VAL A 58 -6.22 14.18 -6.79
N THR A 59 -5.05 14.73 -7.11
CA THR A 59 -3.79 13.99 -7.12
C THR A 59 -3.44 13.45 -5.73
N ARG A 60 -3.60 14.26 -4.68
CA ARG A 60 -3.35 13.86 -3.29
C ARG A 60 -4.26 12.71 -2.84
N GLN A 61 -5.54 12.77 -3.18
CA GLN A 61 -6.51 11.74 -2.85
C GLN A 61 -6.27 10.47 -3.68
N ALA A 62 -5.97 10.60 -4.96
CA ALA A 62 -5.66 9.49 -5.84
C ALA A 62 -4.45 8.67 -5.34
N ALA A 63 -3.38 9.36 -4.91
CA ALA A 63 -2.22 8.74 -4.30
C ALA A 63 -2.57 8.05 -2.98
N SER A 64 -3.40 8.69 -2.13
CA SER A 64 -3.85 8.12 -0.86
C SER A 64 -4.64 6.82 -1.05
N ILE A 65 -5.56 6.77 -2.04
CA ILE A 65 -6.29 5.55 -2.40
C ILE A 65 -5.33 4.49 -2.95
N ALA A 66 -4.33 4.88 -3.74
CA ALA A 66 -3.33 3.94 -4.25
C ALA A 66 -2.52 3.28 -3.11
N TYR A 67 -2.14 4.04 -2.08
CA TYR A 67 -1.50 3.49 -0.88
C TYR A 67 -2.40 2.51 -0.13
N LEU A 68 -3.69 2.81 0.03
CA LEU A 68 -4.65 1.88 0.64
C LEU A 68 -4.76 0.58 -0.15
N ASN A 69 -4.70 0.65 -1.48
CA ASN A 69 -4.70 -0.54 -2.33
C ASN A 69 -3.41 -1.37 -2.16
N ASP A 70 -2.26 -0.73 -1.96
CA ASP A 70 -1.00 -1.44 -1.68
C ASP A 70 -1.04 -2.17 -0.32
N PHE A 71 -1.60 -1.55 0.72
CA PHE A 71 -1.83 -2.22 2.00
C PHE A 71 -2.73 -3.45 1.87
N LYS A 72 -3.81 -3.36 1.08
CA LYS A 72 -4.67 -4.51 0.81
C LYS A 72 -3.93 -5.61 0.07
N LEU A 73 -3.08 -5.27 -0.90
CA LEU A 73 -2.24 -6.23 -1.61
C LEU A 73 -1.31 -6.96 -0.64
N MET A 74 -0.63 -6.23 0.25
CA MET A 74 0.24 -6.80 1.29
C MET A 74 -0.53 -7.71 2.26
N MET A 75 -1.74 -7.32 2.64
CA MET A 75 -2.63 -8.16 3.44
C MET A 75 -2.96 -9.46 2.70
N TYR A 76 -3.31 -9.42 1.41
CA TYR A 76 -3.59 -10.65 0.66
C TYR A 76 -2.34 -11.52 0.50
N MET A 77 -1.20 -10.93 0.16
CA MET A 77 0.07 -11.68 0.05
C MET A 77 0.43 -12.40 1.34
N THR A 78 0.27 -11.74 2.49
CA THR A 78 0.52 -12.36 3.80
C THR A 78 -0.47 -13.48 4.09
N ILE A 79 -1.76 -13.28 3.84
CA ILE A 79 -2.79 -14.33 3.97
C ILE A 79 -2.46 -15.55 3.10
N PHE A 80 -2.02 -15.36 1.86
CA PHE A 80 -1.61 -16.46 0.98
C PHE A 80 -0.29 -17.14 1.40
N ALA A 81 0.60 -16.42 2.09
CA ALA A 81 1.84 -16.98 2.64
C ALA A 81 1.59 -17.82 3.93
N LEU A 82 0.55 -17.51 4.71
CA LEU A 82 0.21 -18.26 5.93
C LEU A 82 0.04 -19.78 5.74
N PRO A 83 -0.72 -20.31 4.75
CA PRO A 83 -0.86 -21.75 4.57
C PRO A 83 0.46 -22.44 4.19
N LEU A 84 1.34 -21.77 3.44
CA LEU A 84 2.68 -22.28 3.13
C LEU A 84 3.54 -22.43 4.39
N LEU A 85 3.42 -21.49 5.33
CA LEU A 85 4.08 -21.60 6.63
C LEU A 85 3.56 -22.77 7.47
N LEU A 86 2.25 -23.05 7.40
CA LEU A 86 1.67 -24.22 8.07
C LEU A 86 2.14 -25.54 7.44
N LEU A 87 2.23 -25.61 6.10
CA LEU A 87 2.73 -26.78 5.38
C LEU A 87 4.20 -27.08 5.71
N LEU A 88 5.03 -26.03 5.81
CA LEU A 88 6.45 -26.15 6.18
C LEU A 88 6.64 -26.58 7.64
N ARG A 89 5.62 -26.45 8.49
CA ARG A 89 5.69 -26.78 9.93
C ARG A 89 5.47 -28.26 10.24
N VAL A 90 5.37 -29.14 9.23
CA VAL A 90 5.30 -30.60 9.46
C VAL A 90 6.71 -31.20 9.41
N LYS A 91 7.15 -31.64 10.60
CA LYS A 91 8.38 -32.35 10.98
C LYS A 91 9.50 -31.50 11.61
N LYS A 92 9.19 -30.92 12.78
CA LYS A 92 10.15 -30.94 13.89
C LYS A 92 10.04 -32.32 14.55
N ASN A 93 10.82 -33.29 14.08
CA ASN A 93 11.11 -34.46 14.87
C ASN A 93 11.80 -33.98 16.14
N GLY A 94 11.19 -34.23 17.29
CA GLY A 94 11.93 -34.28 18.53
C GLY A 94 12.93 -35.42 18.43
N ALA A 95 14.21 -35.08 18.23
CA ALA A 95 15.27 -35.85 18.85
C ALA A 95 15.51 -35.16 20.20
N ALA A 96 14.96 -35.79 21.24
CA ALA A 96 15.26 -35.49 22.62
C ALA A 96 16.74 -35.81 22.93
N GLU A 97 17.27 -35.06 23.89
CA GLU A 97 18.29 -35.43 24.88
C GLU A 97 19.62 -36.06 24.43
N GLY A 98 20.70 -35.35 24.79
CA GLY A 98 22.08 -35.85 24.73
C GLY A 98 23.06 -34.95 25.46
N GLY A 99 22.83 -34.74 26.76
CA GLY A 99 23.78 -34.34 27.82
C GLY A 99 24.97 -33.40 27.52
N ALA A 100 24.95 -32.22 28.14
CA ALA A 100 26.11 -31.82 28.95
C ALA A 100 25.78 -32.23 30.40
N PRO A 101 26.72 -32.70 31.27
CA PRO A 101 28.11 -32.23 31.37
C PRO A 101 29.16 -33.33 31.69
N ALA A 102 30.45 -33.04 31.54
CA ALA A 102 31.51 -33.36 32.53
C ALA A 102 32.91 -33.04 32.00
N ALA A 103 33.68 -32.44 32.89
CA ALA A 103 35.07 -32.03 32.73
C ALA A 103 36.07 -33.22 32.72
N ALA A 104 37.30 -32.87 32.34
CA ALA A 104 38.58 -33.43 32.78
C ALA A 104 39.22 -34.61 32.01
N ALA A 105 40.54 -34.47 31.88
CA ALA A 105 41.57 -35.46 31.58
C ALA A 105 41.81 -35.85 30.10
N HIS A 106 42.71 -35.10 29.45
CA HIS A 106 43.77 -35.73 28.68
C HIS A 106 45.08 -34.98 28.96
N LEU A 107 45.84 -35.51 29.92
CA LEU A 107 47.29 -35.37 29.97
C LEU A 107 47.83 -36.35 28.92
N ASP A 108 48.66 -35.85 28.01
CA ASP A 108 49.84 -36.54 27.48
C ASP A 108 50.79 -35.46 26.92
#